data_AF-A0A849HNW8-F1
#
_entry.id   AF-A0A849HNW8-F1
#
_cell.length_a   1.000
_cell.length_b   1.000
_cell.length_c   1.000
_cell.angle_alpha   90.00
_cell.angle_beta   90.00
_cell.angle_gamma   90.00
#
_symmetry.space_group_name_H-M   'P 1'
#
loop_
_entity.id
_entity.type
_entity.pdbx_description
1 polymer ?
#
loop_
_entity_poly.entity_id
_entity_poly.type
_entity_poly.pdbx_seq_one_letter_code
_entity_poly.pdbx_strand_id
1 'polypeptide(L)'
;MLFAPQERTALFIDGANFYAATRSLGLDIDYRRLLDFFSGKSNLVRAYYYSALLDTEEYSPLKPLTDWLAYNGYSLVTKPAKEFTDALGRRRIKGNMDIELAIDMLELAPKIDHAVLFSGD
;
A
#
# COMPACT_ATOMS: atom_id res chain seq x y z
N MET A 1 -17.80 12.47 13.78
CA MET A 1 -16.84 11.41 13.38
C MET A 1 -16.63 11.55 11.87
N LEU A 2 -15.45 11.22 11.37
CA LEU A 2 -15.10 11.35 9.94
C LEU A 2 -15.88 10.38 9.03
N PHE A 3 -16.33 9.24 9.55
CA PHE A 3 -17.08 8.22 8.81
C PHE A 3 -18.30 7.76 9.63
N ALA A 4 -19.43 7.52 8.97
CA ALA A 4 -20.55 6.83 9.57
C ALA A 4 -20.34 5.30 9.50
N PRO A 5 -20.84 4.52 10.49
CA PRO A 5 -20.60 3.07 10.53
C PRO A 5 -21.05 2.30 9.27
N GLN A 6 -22.08 2.79 8.59
CA GLN A 6 -22.64 2.18 7.37
C GLN A 6 -21.93 2.62 6.08
N GLU A 7 -21.11 3.67 6.11
CA GLU A 7 -20.42 4.17 4.93
C GLU A 7 -19.28 3.23 4.53
N ARG A 8 -19.29 2.85 3.25
CA ARG A 8 -18.32 1.95 2.64
C ARG A 8 -17.01 2.67 2.44
N THR A 9 -15.97 2.24 3.14
CA THR A 9 -14.65 2.84 3.05
C THR A 9 -13.68 1.85 2.41
N ALA A 10 -12.76 2.35 1.60
CA ALA A 10 -11.60 1.58 1.14
C ALA A 10 -10.30 2.31 1.43
N LEU A 11 -9.27 1.54 1.79
CA LEU A 11 -7.92 2.06 2.01
C LEU A 11 -7.04 1.73 0.81
N PHE A 12 -6.23 2.69 0.39
CA PHE A 12 -5.25 2.55 -0.67
C PHE A 12 -3.89 2.99 -0.13
N ILE A 13 -2.96 2.05 0.05
CA ILE A 13 -1.65 2.33 0.66
C ILE A 13 -0.56 2.17 -0.37
N ASP A 14 0.06 3.27 -0.78
CA ASP A 14 1.31 3.22 -1.53
C ASP A 14 2.44 2.83 -0.57
N GLY A 15 2.88 1.58 -0.65
CA GLY A 15 3.87 1.03 0.26
C GLY A 15 5.22 1.75 0.20
N ALA A 16 5.64 2.23 -0.97
CA ALA A 16 6.92 2.91 -1.13
C ALA A 16 6.88 4.32 -0.51
N ASN A 17 5.87 5.11 -0.85
CA ASN A 17 5.69 6.45 -0.28
C ASN A 17 5.42 6.40 1.22
N PHE A 18 4.53 5.51 1.65
CA PHE A 18 4.16 5.40 3.06
C PHE A 18 5.33 4.93 3.92
N TYR A 19 6.13 3.97 3.44
CA TYR A 19 7.37 3.57 4.11
C TYR A 19 8.39 4.72 4.20
N ALA A 20 8.61 5.45 3.09
CA ALA A 20 9.55 6.56 3.07
C ALA A 20 9.13 7.67 4.05
N ALA A 21 7.85 8.03 4.07
CA ALA A 21 7.29 9.04 4.97
C ALA A 21 7.46 8.64 6.44
N THR A 22 7.04 7.43 6.80
CA THR A 22 7.10 6.92 8.18
C THR A 22 8.53 6.78 8.67
N ARG A 23 9.45 6.31 7.81
CA ARG A 23 10.87 6.25 8.10
C ARG A 23 11.48 7.63 8.36
N SER A 24 11.13 8.63 7.55
CA SER A 24 11.62 10.01 7.73
C SER A 24 11.16 10.64 9.04
N LEU A 25 9.99 10.23 9.54
CA LEU A 25 9.41 10.67 10.80
C LEU A 25 9.84 9.82 12.01
N GLY A 26 10.60 8.74 11.79
CA GLY A 26 10.97 7.80 12.84
C GLY A 26 9.78 7.05 13.44
N LEU A 27 8.72 6.84 12.65
CA LEU A 27 7.49 6.16 13.06
C LEU A 27 7.49 4.73 12.55
N ASP A 28 7.15 3.79 13.43
CA ASP A 28 6.83 2.41 13.06
C ASP A 28 5.31 2.26 12.96
N ILE A 29 4.83 1.69 11.85
CA ILE A 29 3.40 1.50 11.62
C ILE A 29 2.93 0.14 12.11
N ASP A 30 1.92 0.17 12.96
CA ASP A 30 1.14 -1.01 13.32
C ASP A 30 -0.04 -1.17 12.33
N TYR A 31 0.19 -1.97 11.29
CA TYR A 31 -0.80 -2.26 10.26
C TYR A 31 -2.02 -3.01 10.81
N ARG A 32 -1.90 -3.74 11.92
CA ARG A 32 -3.05 -4.40 12.55
C ARG A 32 -3.98 -3.36 13.14
N ARG A 33 -3.42 -2.46 13.96
CA ARG A 33 -4.20 -1.38 14.57
C ARG A 33 -4.78 -0.43 13.53
N LEU A 34 -4.09 -0.19 12.43
CA LEU A 34 -4.62 0.58 11.30
C LEU A 34 -5.88 -0.10 10.73
N LEU A 35 -5.82 -1.40 10.44
CA LEU A 35 -6.96 -2.14 9.92
C LEU A 35 -8.13 -2.19 10.91
N ASP A 36 -7.84 -2.47 12.18
CA ASP A 36 -8.83 -2.52 13.27
C ASP A 36 -9.53 -1.17 13.45
N PHE A 37 -8.77 -0.07 13.33
CA PHE A 37 -9.31 1.28 13.43
C PHE A 37 -10.36 1.56 12.37
N PHE A 38 -10.07 1.32 11.08
CA PHE A 38 -11.03 1.60 10.01
C PHE A 38 -12.20 0.61 10.02
N SER A 39 -11.94 -0.67 10.32
CA SER A 39 -12.97 -1.70 10.46
C SER A 39 -13.95 -1.41 11.60
N GLY A 40 -13.47 -0.80 12.70
CA GLY A 40 -14.32 -0.44 13.84
C GLY A 40 -15.06 0.89 13.69
N LYS A 41 -14.77 1.69 12.65
CA LYS A 41 -15.34 3.04 12.44
C LYS A 41 -16.19 3.17 11.19
N SER A 42 -16.10 2.23 10.26
CA SER A 42 -16.77 2.28 8.97
C SER A 42 -17.05 0.86 8.46
N ASN A 43 -17.83 0.74 7.39
CA ASN A 43 -17.94 -0.50 6.64
C ASN A 43 -16.70 -0.63 5.74
N LEU A 44 -15.61 -1.18 6.28
CA LEU A 44 -14.37 -1.35 5.54
C LEU A 44 -14.54 -2.44 4.46
N VAL A 45 -14.66 -2.01 3.20
CA VAL A 45 -14.88 -2.92 2.06
C VAL A 45 -13.58 -3.58 1.64
N ARG A 46 -12.46 -2.83 1.66
CA ARG A 46 -11.16 -3.32 1.24
C ARG A 46 -10.02 -2.45 1.76
N ALA A 47 -8.87 -3.07 2.01
CA ALA A 47 -7.62 -2.37 2.31
C ALA A 47 -6.54 -2.87 1.34
N TYR A 48 -6.13 -2.03 0.41
CA TYR A 48 -5.09 -2.33 -0.57
C TYR A 48 -3.71 -1.88 -0.09
N TYR A 49 -2.70 -2.69 -0.40
CA TYR A 49 -1.30 -2.33 -0.22
C TYR A 49 -0.53 -2.58 -1.52
N TYR A 50 0.04 -1.51 -2.06
CA TYR A 50 0.75 -1.51 -3.33
C TYR A 50 2.26 -1.61 -3.09
N SER A 51 2.91 -2.61 -3.69
CA SER A 51 4.35 -2.81 -3.52
C SER A 51 5.00 -3.34 -4.77
N ALA A 52 6.10 -2.73 -5.19
CA ALA A 52 6.97 -3.35 -6.16
C ALA A 52 7.95 -4.33 -5.47
N LEU A 53 8.07 -5.53 -5.99
CA LEU A 53 8.95 -6.57 -5.47
C LEU A 53 10.07 -6.87 -6.48
N LEU A 54 11.30 -7.05 -6.01
CA LEU A 54 12.40 -7.50 -6.87
C LEU A 54 12.23 -8.99 -7.18
N ASP A 55 12.21 -9.34 -8.46
CA ASP A 55 12.16 -10.74 -8.91
C ASP A 55 13.53 -11.44 -8.84
N THR A 56 14.62 -10.67 -8.72
CA THR A 56 15.99 -11.15 -8.98
C THR A 56 16.74 -11.67 -7.76
N GLU A 57 16.19 -11.53 -6.55
CA GLU A 57 16.75 -12.15 -5.35
C GLU A 57 15.75 -13.17 -4.79
N GLU A 58 16.24 -14.36 -4.42
CA GLU A 58 15.45 -15.39 -3.71
C GLU A 58 14.77 -14.86 -2.43
N TYR A 59 15.17 -13.67 -1.95
CA TYR A 59 14.66 -13.04 -0.74
C TYR A 59 14.50 -11.52 -0.89
N SER A 60 13.26 -11.03 -1.03
CA SER A 60 12.97 -9.60 -0.87
C SER A 60 12.80 -9.26 0.62
N PRO A 61 13.47 -8.22 1.16
CA PRO A 61 13.29 -7.77 2.55
C PRO A 61 11.85 -7.36 2.87
N LEU A 62 11.05 -7.03 1.85
CA LEU A 62 9.64 -6.68 1.99
C LEU A 62 8.72 -7.91 2.06
N LYS A 63 9.22 -9.09 1.68
CA LYS A 63 8.41 -10.31 1.59
C LYS A 63 7.77 -10.71 2.93
N PRO A 64 8.47 -10.67 4.08
CA PRO A 64 7.83 -10.95 5.37
C PRO A 64 6.68 -10.01 5.70
N LEU A 65 6.83 -8.71 5.38
CA LEU A 65 5.77 -7.71 5.59
C LEU A 65 4.58 -7.99 4.66
N THR A 66 4.84 -8.22 3.37
CA THR A 66 3.76 -8.49 2.42
C THR A 66 3.01 -9.77 2.79
N ASP A 67 3.72 -10.85 3.12
CA ASP A 67 3.10 -12.12 3.54
C ASP A 67 2.23 -11.91 4.80
N TRP A 68 2.73 -11.14 5.78
CA TRP A 68 1.97 -10.78 6.97
C TRP A 68 0.72 -9.96 6.63
N LEU A 69 0.83 -8.96 5.76
CA LEU A 69 -0.29 -8.11 5.34
C LEU A 69 -1.40 -8.94 4.67
N ALA A 70 -1.02 -9.78 3.69
CA ALA A 70 -1.96 -10.67 3.01
C ALA A 70 -2.65 -11.62 3.99
N TYR A 71 -1.88 -12.20 4.92
CA TYR A 71 -2.43 -13.09 5.95
C TYR A 71 -3.42 -12.37 6.89
N ASN A 72 -3.19 -11.08 7.18
CA ASN A 72 -4.01 -10.29 8.10
C ASN A 72 -5.09 -9.45 7.39
N GLY A 73 -5.48 -9.80 6.17
CA GLY A 73 -6.69 -9.23 5.52
C GLY A 73 -6.45 -8.04 4.59
N TYR A 74 -5.21 -7.68 4.31
CA TYR A 74 -4.90 -6.72 3.24
C TYR A 74 -4.93 -7.39 1.87
N SER A 75 -5.42 -6.65 0.87
CA SER A 75 -5.32 -7.01 -0.54
C SER A 75 -4.00 -6.49 -1.10
N LEU A 76 -3.04 -7.37 -1.34
CA LEU A 76 -1.77 -6.98 -1.94
C LEU A 76 -1.89 -6.82 -3.45
N VAL A 77 -1.33 -5.73 -3.96
CA VAL A 77 -1.12 -5.51 -5.39
C VAL A 77 0.38 -5.37 -5.61
N THR A 78 0.96 -6.32 -6.34
CA THR A 78 2.40 -6.38 -6.56
C THR A 78 2.78 -6.28 -8.03
N LYS A 79 3.94 -5.67 -8.27
CA LYS A 79 4.54 -5.55 -9.60
C LYS A 79 6.02 -5.88 -9.52
N PRO A 80 6.59 -6.54 -10.53
CA PRO A 80 8.03 -6.75 -10.58
C PRO A 80 8.74 -5.40 -10.72
N ALA A 81 9.61 -5.09 -9.76
CA ALA A 81 10.46 -3.92 -9.78
C ALA A 81 11.58 -4.13 -10.82
N LYS A 82 11.89 -3.10 -11.60
CA LYS A 82 12.99 -3.15 -12.58
C LYS A 82 14.24 -2.52 -11.99
N GLU A 83 15.33 -3.27 -12.03
CA GLU A 83 16.66 -2.71 -11.79
C GLU A 83 17.17 -1.97 -13.03
N PHE A 84 17.78 -0.82 -12.81
CA PHE A 84 18.47 -0.06 -13.84
C PHE A 84 19.78 0.49 -13.27
N THR A 85 20.81 0.49 -14.09
CA THR A 85 22.09 1.12 -13.75
C THR A 85 22.05 2.55 -14.24
N ASP A 86 22.24 3.51 -13.33
CA ASP A 86 22.35 4.92 -13.75
C ASP A 86 23.67 5.16 -14.51
N ALA A 87 23.79 6.33 -15.16
CA ALA A 87 24.98 6.69 -15.94
C ALA A 87 26.28 6.74 -15.10
N LEU A 88 26.18 6.67 -13.76
CA LEU A 88 27.28 6.66 -12.82
C LEU A 88 27.57 5.25 -12.28
N GLY A 89 26.95 4.21 -12.85
CA GLY A 89 27.18 2.82 -12.48
C GLY A 89 26.43 2.37 -11.21
N ARG A 90 25.56 3.20 -10.63
CA ARG A 90 24.82 2.83 -9.41
C ARG A 90 23.57 2.04 -9.78
N ARG A 91 23.35 0.92 -9.08
CA ARG A 91 22.09 0.17 -9.17
C ARG A 91 20.96 1.00 -8.55
N ARG A 92 19.89 1.18 -9.31
CA ARG A 92 18.66 1.82 -8.90
C ARG A 92 17.50 0.87 -9.18
N ILE A 93 16.50 0.92 -8.32
CA ILE A 93 15.29 0.09 -8.44
C ILE A 93 14.14 1.04 -8.77
N LYS A 94 13.43 0.80 -9.87
CA LYS A 94 12.19 1.53 -10.20
C LYS A 94 11.02 0.56 -10.15
N GLY A 95 10.10 0.83 -9.24
CA GLY A 95 8.89 0.04 -9.05
C GLY A 95 7.77 0.97 -8.57
N ASN A 96 7.31 1.83 -9.47
CA ASN A 96 6.22 2.75 -9.21
C ASN A 96 4.88 2.03 -9.45
N MET A 97 3.92 2.27 -8.54
CA MET A 97 2.62 1.63 -8.49
C MET A 97 1.46 2.60 -8.77
N ASP A 98 1.73 3.85 -9.16
CA ASP A 98 0.72 4.91 -9.26
C ASP A 98 -0.37 4.59 -10.28
N ILE A 99 0.02 3.93 -11.38
CA ILE A 99 -0.92 3.52 -12.43
C ILE A 99 -1.88 2.47 -11.87
N GLU A 100 -1.36 1.42 -11.24
CA GLU A 100 -2.18 0.36 -10.64
C GLU A 100 -3.09 0.93 -9.54
N LEU A 101 -2.54 1.78 -8.67
CA LEU A 101 -3.28 2.44 -7.60
C LEU A 101 -4.41 3.32 -8.17
N ALA A 102 -4.13 4.15 -9.17
CA ALA A 102 -5.13 5.04 -9.77
C ALA A 102 -6.25 4.26 -10.46
N ILE A 103 -5.91 3.18 -11.17
CA ILE A 103 -6.90 2.32 -11.84
C ILE A 103 -7.81 1.66 -10.81
N ASP A 104 -7.24 1.03 -9.78
CA ASP A 104 -8.02 0.34 -8.75
C ASP A 104 -8.92 1.31 -7.96
N MET A 105 -8.45 2.53 -7.70
CA MET A 105 -9.27 3.58 -7.07
C MET A 105 -10.46 3.96 -7.94
N LEU A 106 -10.24 4.17 -9.25
CA LEU A 106 -11.31 4.51 -10.20
C LEU A 106 -12.32 3.37 -10.36
N GLU A 107 -11.86 2.13 -10.41
CA GLU A 107 -12.73 0.96 -10.52
C GLU A 107 -13.57 0.73 -9.26
N LEU A 108 -13.01 1.03 -8.08
CA LEU A 108 -13.72 0.86 -6.82
C LEU A 108 -14.61 2.06 -6.47
N ALA A 109 -14.35 3.25 -7.02
CA ALA A 109 -15.08 4.48 -6.72
C ALA A 109 -16.61 4.36 -6.75
N PRO A 110 -17.27 3.66 -7.71
CA PRO A 110 -18.72 3.50 -7.72
C PRO A 110 -19.28 2.63 -6.57
N LYS A 111 -18.41 1.91 -5.85
CA LYS A 111 -18.77 0.91 -4.83
C LYS A 111 -18.44 1.35 -3.41
N ILE A 112 -17.81 2.51 -3.24
CA ILE A 112 -17.41 3.07 -1.95
C ILE A 112 -17.98 4.47 -1.77
N ASP A 113 -18.15 4.85 -0.52
CA ASP A 113 -18.57 6.20 -0.13
C ASP A 113 -17.32 7.05 0.22
N HIS A 114 -16.26 6.42 0.73
CA HIS A 114 -14.98 7.07 1.06
C HIS A 114 -13.77 6.28 0.56
N ALA A 115 -12.80 7.00 0.00
CA ALA A 115 -11.47 6.49 -0.30
C ALA A 115 -10.45 7.15 0.63
N VAL A 116 -9.65 6.35 1.33
CA VAL A 116 -8.54 6.83 2.16
C VAL A 116 -7.24 6.47 1.48
N LEU A 117 -6.53 7.47 0.98
CA LEU A 117 -5.25 7.31 0.31
C LEU A 117 -4.10 7.61 1.26
N PHE A 118 -3.20 6.65 1.44
CA PHE A 118 -1.91 6.82 2.10
C PHE A 118 -0.86 6.95 1.00
N SER A 119 -0.55 8.19 0.61
CA SER A 119 0.49 8.54 -0.34
C SER A 119 1.15 9.86 0.07
N GLY A 120 2.34 10.11 -0.45
CA GLY A 120 3.09 11.37 -0.31
C GLY A 120 3.43 12.04 -1.64
N ASP A 121 2.96 11.47 -2.75
CA ASP A 121 3.10 12.01 -4.12
C ASP A 121 1.91 12.92 -4.48
#